data_AF-A0A0J6T4W6-F1
#
_entry.id   AF-A0A0J6T4W6-F1
#
_cell.length_a   1.000
_cell.length_b   1.000
_cell.length_c   1.000
_cell.angle_alpha   90.00
_cell.angle_beta   90.00
_cell.angle_gamma   90.00
#
_symmetry.space_group_name_H-M   'P 1'
#
loop_
_entity.id
_entity.type
_entity.pdbx_description
1 polymer ?
#
loop_
_entity_poly.entity_id
_entity_poly.type
_entity_poly.pdbx_seq_one_letter_code
_entity_poly.pdbx_strand_id
1 'polypeptide(L)' 'MGSDSDHVLVKATRPFVGDEGFKDERSEPFKVHRRRLAELKANGLAEEHVEEPAAKSAPPPENKMAPAPANKAK' A
#
# COMPACT_ATOMS: atom_id res chain seq x y z
N MET A 1 5.66 -22.49 -16.87
CA MET A 1 4.38 -21.90 -16.43
C MET A 1 4.69 -20.66 -15.62
N GLY A 2 4.61 -19.47 -16.22
CA GLY A 2 4.83 -18.20 -15.50
C GLY A 2 3.54 -17.77 -14.84
N SER A 3 3.57 -17.60 -13.52
CA SER A 3 2.41 -17.22 -12.71
C SER A 3 1.93 -15.83 -13.10
N ASP A 4 0.77 -15.74 -13.74
CA ASP A 4 0.06 -14.48 -14.00
C ASP A 4 -0.41 -13.79 -12.68
N SER A 5 -0.27 -14.48 -11.55
CA SER A 5 -0.71 -14.05 -10.21
C SER A 5 0.18 -12.98 -9.54
N ASP A 6 1.25 -12.53 -10.18
CA ASP A 6 2.20 -11.58 -9.58
C ASP A 6 1.94 -10.12 -9.96
N HIS A 7 0.90 -9.84 -10.74
CA HIS A 7 0.54 -8.47 -11.12
C HIS A 7 -0.49 -7.88 -10.14
N VAL A 8 -0.26 -6.63 -9.74
CA VAL A 8 -1.11 -5.84 -8.86
C VAL A 8 -1.43 -4.51 -9.51
N LEU A 9 -2.63 -3.99 -9.24
CA LEU A 9 -2.98 -2.63 -9.63
C LEU A 9 -2.30 -1.64 -8.70
N VAL A 10 -1.74 -0.60 -9.28
CA VAL A 10 -1.06 0.48 -8.58
C VAL A 10 -1.49 1.81 -9.15
N LYS A 11 -1.44 2.85 -8.32
CA LYS A 11 -1.70 4.22 -8.73
C LYS A 11 -0.47 5.07 -8.46
N ALA A 12 -0.05 5.83 -9.46
CA ALA A 12 1.03 6.77 -9.31
C ALA A 12 0.60 7.87 -8.32
N THR A 13 1.44 8.17 -7.34
CA THR A 13 1.22 9.26 -6.38
C THR A 13 1.97 10.51 -6.79
N ARG A 14 2.99 10.37 -7.66
CA ARG A 14 3.83 11.46 -8.16
C ARG A 14 4.19 11.19 -9.63
N PRO A 15 4.50 12.23 -10.41
CA PRO A 15 4.96 12.05 -11.78
C PRO A 15 6.30 11.30 -11.82
N PHE A 16 6.35 10.22 -12.60
CA PHE A 16 7.55 9.43 -12.87
C PHE A 16 7.55 8.88 -14.30
N VAL A 17 8.73 8.53 -14.80
CA VAL A 17 8.91 7.85 -16.10
C VAL A 17 9.46 6.46 -15.81
N GLY A 18 8.70 5.43 -16.20
CA GLY A 18 9.11 4.04 -16.07
C GLY A 18 9.02 3.29 -17.40
N ASP A 19 9.20 1.97 -17.33
CA ASP A 19 8.96 1.04 -18.45
C ASP A 19 7.49 1.10 -18.91
N GLU A 20 6.58 1.50 -18.02
CA GLU A 20 5.16 1.71 -18.29
C GLU A 20 4.84 3.04 -18.99
N GLY A 21 5.87 3.86 -19.25
CA GLY A 21 5.76 5.22 -19.76
C GLY A 21 5.71 6.28 -18.65
N PHE A 22 5.33 7.50 -19.02
CA PHE A 22 5.10 8.57 -18.05
C PHE A 22 3.79 8.32 -17.30
N LYS A 23 3.87 8.26 -15.98
CA LYS A 23 2.73 8.09 -15.07
C LYS A 23 2.72 9.20 -14.04
N ASP A 24 1.55 9.72 -13.75
CA ASP A 24 1.35 10.81 -12.81
C ASP A 24 0.11 10.56 -11.94
N GLU A 25 -0.11 11.42 -10.95
CA GLU A 25 -1.25 11.35 -10.02
C GLU A 25 -2.64 11.34 -10.70
N ARG A 26 -2.74 11.84 -11.94
CA ARG A 26 -3.97 11.83 -12.75
C ARG A 26 -4.09 10.65 -13.68
N SER A 27 -3.01 9.89 -13.87
CA SER A 27 -3.04 8.67 -14.67
C SER A 27 -3.94 7.62 -14.03
N GLU A 28 -4.61 6.84 -14.87
CA GLU A 28 -5.41 5.71 -14.41
C GLU A 28 -4.54 4.65 -13.73
N PRO A 29 -5.09 3.92 -12.74
CA PRO A 29 -4.42 2.79 -12.13
C PRO A 29 -3.92 1.79 -13.18
N PHE A 30 -2.69 1.32 -13.02
CA PHE A 30 -2.03 0.43 -13.98
C PHE A 30 -1.53 -0.83 -13.27
N LYS A 31 -1.43 -1.93 -14.03
CA LYS A 31 -0.96 -3.22 -13.50
C LYS A 31 0.56 -3.29 -13.58
N VAL A 32 1.21 -3.58 -12.46
CA VAL A 32 2.65 -3.82 -12.38
C VAL A 32 2.93 -5.09 -11.60
N HIS A 33 4.12 -5.64 -11.76
CA HIS A 33 4.56 -6.78 -10.96
C HIS A 33 4.71 -6.38 -9.47
N ARG A 34 4.41 -7.26 -8.51
CA ARG A 34 4.56 -6.99 -7.06
C ARG A 34 5.96 -6.50 -6.67
N ARG A 35 6.99 -7.04 -7.32
CA ARG A 35 8.39 -6.59 -7.12
C ARG A 35 8.56 -5.12 -7.53
N ARG A 36 7.98 -4.74 -8.67
CA ARG A 36 8.03 -3.35 -9.17
C ARG A 36 7.23 -2.41 -8.28
N LEU A 37 6.07 -2.83 -7.78
CA LEU A 37 5.35 -2.07 -6.75
C LEU A 37 6.23 -1.82 -5.52
N ALA A 38 6.96 -2.83 -5.02
CA ALA A 38 7.83 -2.63 -3.86
C ALA A 38 8.91 -1.56 -4.13
N GLU A 39 9.47 -1.53 -5.35
CA GLU A 39 10.42 -0.50 -5.78
C GLU A 39 9.75 0.88 -5.87
N LEU A 40 8.60 0.99 -6.54
CA LEU A 40 7.87 2.25 -6.69
C LEU A 40 7.39 2.80 -5.33
N LYS A 41 6.92 1.91 -4.45
CA LYS A 41 6.48 2.25 -3.10
C LYS A 41 7.65 2.67 -2.21
N ALA A 42 8.79 1.99 -2.29
CA ALA A 42 10.00 2.37 -1.56
C ALA A 42 10.51 3.77 -1.96
N ASN A 43 10.30 4.16 -3.22
CA ASN A 43 10.62 5.50 -3.72
C ASN A 43 9.49 6.53 -3.56
N GLY A 44 8.31 6.11 -3.05
CA GLY A 44 7.14 6.98 -2.93
C GLY A 44 6.59 7.50 -4.27
N LEU A 45 6.75 6.73 -5.34
CA LEU A 45 6.30 7.07 -6.70
C LEU A 45 4.89 6.53 -7.01
N ALA A 46 4.55 5.38 -6.44
CA ALA A 46 3.25 4.74 -6.61
C ALA A 46 2.86 3.96 -5.35
N GLU A 47 1.55 3.75 -5.19
CA GLU A 47 0.97 2.95 -4.12
C GLU A 47 0.05 1.86 -4.69
N GLU A 48 -0.15 0.79 -3.92
CA GLU A 48 -1.05 -0.30 -4.30
C GLU A 48 -2.49 0.23 -4.39
N HIS A 49 -3.09 0.09 -5.58
CA HIS A 49 -4.48 0.43 -5.81
C HIS A 49 -5.30 -0.84 -5.74
N VAL A 50 -5.72 -1.18 -4.53
CA VAL A 50 -6.74 -2.21 -4.34
C VAL A 50 -8.07 -1.54 -4.70
N GLU A 51 -8.73 -1.99 -5.77
CA GLU A 51 -10.17 -1.76 -5.96
C GLU A 51 -10.89 -2.45 -4.80
N GLU A 52 -10.92 -1.79 -3.66
CA GLU A 52 -11.69 -2.23 -2.51
C GLU A 52 -13.13 -1.80 -2.76
N PRO A 53 -14.13 -2.70 -2.76
CA PRO A 53 -15.48 -2.26 -2.46
C PRO A 53 -15.49 -1.87 -0.99
N ALA A 54 -15.11 -0.62 -0.71
CA ALA A 54 -15.27 0.10 0.56
C ALA A 54 -15.50 -0.79 1.80
N ALA A 55 -14.47 -1.46 2.34
CA ALA A 55 -14.59 -2.18 3.61
C ALA A 55 -13.23 -2.66 4.17
N LYS A 56 -12.31 -1.75 4.45
CA LYS A 56 -11.50 -1.75 5.68
C LYS A 56 -10.86 -0.39 5.90
N SER A 57 -11.72 0.48 6.43
CA SER A 57 -11.33 1.48 7.41
C SER A 57 -10.19 0.96 8.29
N ALA A 58 -9.12 1.73 8.36
CA ALA A 58 -8.17 1.67 9.45
C ALA A 58 -8.91 1.60 10.79
N PRO A 59 -8.32 0.92 11.78
CA PRO A 59 -8.19 1.54 13.08
C PRO A 59 -6.77 2.12 13.18
N PRO A 60 -6.63 3.36 13.68
CA PRO A 60 -5.33 3.99 13.88
C PRO A 60 -4.46 3.18 14.86
N PRO A 61 -3.12 3.24 14.73
CA PRO A 61 -2.22 2.71 15.75
C PRO A 61 -2.15 3.70 16.90
N GLU A 62 -3.00 3.59 17.92
CA GLU A 62 -2.85 4.39 19.14
C GLU A 62 -2.16 3.57 20.23
N ASN A 63 -0.83 3.53 20.13
CA ASN A 63 0.02 3.02 21.19
C ASN A 63 0.47 4.19 22.09
N LYS A 64 -0.32 4.55 23.12
CA LYS A 64 0.12 5.36 24.29
C LYS A 64 -0.79 5.18 25.52
N MET A 65 -0.61 4.11 26.31
CA MET A 65 -0.67 4.18 27.80
C MET A 65 -0.17 2.86 28.41
N ALA A 66 0.98 2.91 29.10
CA ALA A 66 1.40 1.86 30.05
C ALA A 66 0.69 2.06 31.42
N PRO A 67 1.02 1.27 32.44
CA PRO A 67 0.45 -0.02 32.89
C PRO A 67 -0.60 0.14 34.02
N ALA A 68 -1.41 -0.89 34.29
CA ALA A 68 -2.16 -1.01 35.55
C ALA A 68 -1.83 -2.35 36.24
N PRO A 69 -1.17 -2.37 37.41
CA PRO A 69 -1.01 -3.59 38.19
C PRO A 69 -2.27 -3.81 39.02
N ALA A 70 -3.04 -4.84 38.72
CA ALA A 70 -4.11 -5.30 39.59
C ALA A 70 -3.52 -6.13 40.73
N ASN A 71 -3.18 -5.47 41.84
CA ASN A 71 -3.00 -6.12 43.14
C ASN A 71 -4.30 -6.87 43.51
N LYS A 72 -4.25 -8.21 43.55
CA LYS A 72 -5.20 -8.99 44.34
C LYS A 72 -4.65 -9.10 45.75
N ALA A 73 -5.09 -8.18 46.61
CA ALA A 73 -5.04 -8.37 48.04
C ALA A 73 -6.46 -8.69 48.52
N LYS A 74 -6.54 -9.80 49.26
CA LYS A 74 -7.59 -10.24 50.19
C LYS A 74 -8.72 -11.10 49.62
#